data_AF-A0A959FUP5-F1
#
_entry.id   AF-A0A959FUP5-F1
#
_cell.length_a   1.000
_cell.length_b   1.000
_cell.length_c   1.000
_cell.angle_alpha   90.00
_cell.angle_beta   90.00
_cell.angle_gamma   90.00
#
_symmetry.space_group_name_H-M   'P 1'
#
loop_
_entity.id
_entity.type
_entity.pdbx_description
1 polymer ?
#
loop_
_entity_poly.entity_id
_entity_poly.type
_entity_poly.pdbx_seq_one_letter_code
_entity_poly.pdbx_strand_id
1 'polypeptide(L)'
;MQMFTSCGWFFDEVSGIETLQILQYANRAIYYARQVSKVDLHEKFMDRLKAIPSNVYKNGAVAYEEFVVPARVDLERVGMHYAAASLFDRYPERLEFYNYIATSEVYERLIAGYQRFAVGRTTVKSKISSSEKHFSFAVLYLGQQTILGNISKSMDRVTFDEMHERTFAAFRATNISEVIGLTQEYFGPRQYSVWHLFRDEKRKILDEIVNKSIQQAENAYREIYGDNYQLMSGIKQSGMPIPKAYLSATQFILNKDLHRLFEVEDSFSLEELQRLQEEFKKWEVEKSDASTLKLAASEWIYRQLKLLQVFELNLDQLQELVTTLQVLKEMAVVPNFWKSQNLYFSMVKGYKSNEWVFANKDWEKAFFQLGDLLSVGL
;
A
#
# COMPACT_ATOMS: atom_id res chain seq x y z
N MET A 1 -12.76 -12.81 18.40
CA MET A 1 -13.51 -13.17 17.17
C MET A 1 -14.93 -13.48 17.60
N GLN A 2 -15.89 -12.62 17.25
CA GLN A 2 -17.30 -12.88 17.47
C GLN A 2 -17.78 -13.76 16.30
N MET A 3 -18.01 -15.04 16.55
CA MET A 3 -18.52 -16.01 15.54
C MET A 3 -20.03 -15.80 15.34
N PHE A 4 -20.43 -14.61 14.89
CA PHE A 4 -21.82 -14.23 14.65
C PHE A 4 -21.98 -13.69 13.23
N THR A 5 -22.04 -14.59 12.26
CA THR A 5 -22.41 -14.24 10.89
C THR A 5 -23.73 -14.92 10.56
N SER A 6 -24.84 -14.21 10.76
CA SER A 6 -26.18 -14.67 10.34
C SER A 6 -26.32 -14.74 8.82
N CYS A 7 -25.47 -14.04 8.07
CA CYS A 7 -25.54 -13.93 6.61
C CYS A 7 -25.54 -15.29 5.90
N GLY A 8 -24.75 -16.26 6.35
CA GLY A 8 -24.69 -17.57 5.69
C GLY A 8 -25.92 -18.46 5.89
N TRP A 9 -26.94 -18.01 6.62
CA TRP A 9 -28.25 -18.67 6.72
C TRP A 9 -29.21 -18.26 5.58
N PHE A 10 -28.87 -17.22 4.82
CA PHE A 10 -29.73 -16.63 3.80
C PHE A 10 -29.40 -17.05 2.37
N PHE A 11 -28.29 -17.76 2.15
CA PHE A 11 -27.80 -18.08 0.80
C PHE A 11 -27.75 -19.58 0.56
N ASP A 12 -28.22 -20.00 -0.60
CA ASP A 12 -28.32 -21.41 -0.99
C ASP A 12 -26.99 -21.98 -1.52
N GLU A 13 -26.00 -21.13 -1.83
CA GLU A 13 -24.72 -21.56 -2.39
C GLU A 13 -23.65 -21.81 -1.32
N VAL A 14 -23.18 -23.06 -1.24
CA VAL A 14 -22.16 -23.49 -0.29
C VAL A 14 -20.76 -22.90 -0.59
N SER A 15 -20.49 -22.51 -1.82
CA SER A 15 -19.25 -21.81 -2.21
C SER A 15 -19.34 -20.29 -2.15
N GLY A 16 -20.44 -19.71 -1.66
CA GLY A 16 -20.61 -18.27 -1.50
C GLY A 16 -19.66 -17.68 -0.45
N ILE A 17 -19.35 -16.39 -0.55
CA ILE A 17 -18.37 -15.72 0.32
C ILE A 17 -18.77 -15.81 1.81
N GLU A 18 -20.06 -15.72 2.11
CA GLU A 18 -20.63 -15.84 3.45
C GLU A 18 -20.49 -17.26 3.99
N THR A 19 -20.80 -18.28 3.18
CA THR A 19 -20.67 -19.69 3.58
C THR A 19 -19.21 -20.07 3.77
N LEU A 20 -18.32 -19.61 2.90
CA LEU A 20 -16.88 -19.82 3.05
C LEU A 20 -16.34 -19.21 4.35
N GLN A 21 -16.84 -18.05 4.78
CA GLN A 21 -16.49 -17.44 6.05
C GLN A 21 -16.93 -18.30 7.26
N ILE A 22 -18.15 -18.86 7.22
CA ILE A 22 -18.62 -19.80 8.25
C ILE A 22 -17.75 -21.06 8.28
N LEU A 23 -17.41 -21.60 7.11
CA LEU A 23 -16.55 -22.76 7.00
C LEU A 23 -15.13 -22.48 7.53
N GLN A 24 -14.61 -21.25 7.39
CA GLN A 24 -13.35 -20.84 8.04
C GLN A 24 -13.45 -20.87 9.56
N TYR A 25 -14.58 -20.46 10.14
CA TYR A 25 -14.81 -20.59 11.58
C TYR A 25 -14.89 -22.05 12.02
N ALA A 26 -15.61 -22.89 11.28
CA ALA A 26 -15.67 -24.33 11.55
C ALA A 26 -14.27 -24.97 11.49
N ASN A 27 -13.49 -24.65 10.46
CA ASN A 27 -12.10 -25.09 10.33
C ASN A 27 -11.24 -24.67 11.52
N ARG A 28 -11.41 -23.44 12.02
CA ARG A 28 -10.70 -22.95 13.21
C ARG A 28 -11.13 -23.67 14.49
N ALA A 29 -12.41 -23.94 14.66
CA ALA A 29 -12.94 -24.71 15.78
C ALA A 29 -12.40 -26.16 15.79
N ILE A 30 -12.41 -26.82 14.62
CA ILE A 30 -11.80 -28.15 14.43
C ILE A 30 -10.31 -28.13 14.79
N TYR A 31 -9.59 -27.09 14.37
CA TYR A 31 -8.18 -26.93 14.70
C TYR A 31 -7.95 -26.80 16.22
N TYR A 32 -8.76 -26.01 16.92
CA TYR A 32 -8.66 -25.90 18.38
C TYR A 32 -9.06 -27.19 19.09
N ALA A 33 -10.09 -27.90 18.62
CA ALA A 33 -10.46 -29.21 19.16
C ALA A 33 -9.26 -30.17 19.08
N ARG A 34 -8.55 -30.21 17.94
CA ARG A 34 -7.33 -31.00 17.80
C ARG A 34 -6.22 -30.55 18.75
N GLN A 35 -6.00 -29.25 18.91
CA GLN A 35 -4.95 -28.74 19.80
C GLN A 35 -5.20 -29.02 21.28
N VAL A 36 -6.44 -28.84 21.75
CA VAL A 36 -6.79 -28.91 23.16
C VAL A 36 -7.16 -30.33 23.59
N SER A 37 -7.90 -31.06 22.75
CA SER A 37 -8.44 -32.39 23.09
C SER A 37 -7.76 -33.55 22.36
N LYS A 38 -6.84 -33.28 21.43
CA LYS A 38 -6.20 -34.28 20.55
C LYS A 38 -7.17 -35.07 19.66
N VAL A 39 -8.42 -34.62 19.53
CA VAL A 39 -9.41 -35.22 18.64
C VAL A 39 -9.30 -34.57 17.26
N ASP A 40 -9.09 -35.37 16.21
CA ASP A 40 -9.19 -34.90 14.83
C ASP A 40 -10.61 -35.07 14.29
N LEU A 41 -11.29 -33.95 14.04
CA LEU A 41 -12.65 -33.91 13.49
C LEU A 41 -12.66 -33.63 11.98
N HIS A 42 -11.48 -33.42 11.37
CA HIS A 42 -11.39 -32.90 10.01
C HIS A 42 -11.93 -33.88 8.96
N GLU A 43 -11.58 -35.17 9.04
CA GLU A 43 -12.06 -36.18 8.09
C GLU A 43 -13.59 -36.30 8.11
N LYS A 44 -14.18 -36.43 9.30
CA LYS A 44 -15.64 -36.51 9.46
C LYS A 44 -16.35 -35.24 8.96
N PHE A 45 -15.73 -34.08 9.12
CA PHE A 45 -16.25 -32.83 8.60
C PHE A 45 -16.21 -32.78 7.07
N MET A 46 -15.09 -33.21 6.49
CA MET A 46 -14.92 -33.32 5.03
C MET A 46 -15.94 -34.26 4.39
N ASP A 47 -16.21 -35.41 5.01
CA ASP A 47 -17.20 -36.36 4.47
C ASP A 47 -18.62 -35.79 4.48
N ARG A 48 -18.95 -34.98 5.50
CA ARG A 48 -20.23 -34.24 5.51
C ARG A 48 -20.30 -33.21 4.38
N LEU A 49 -19.21 -32.47 4.13
CA LEU A 49 -19.17 -31.48 3.05
C LEU A 49 -19.28 -32.10 1.65
N LYS A 50 -18.75 -33.32 1.44
CA LYS A 50 -18.89 -34.03 0.16
C LYS A 50 -20.34 -34.36 -0.19
N ALA A 51 -21.20 -34.50 0.82
CA ALA A 51 -22.62 -34.77 0.65
C ALA A 51 -23.47 -33.50 0.37
N ILE A 52 -22.87 -32.30 0.49
CA ILE A 52 -23.57 -31.03 0.26
C ILE A 52 -23.43 -30.63 -1.21
N PRO A 53 -24.52 -30.50 -1.98
CA PRO A 53 -24.45 -30.06 -3.36
C PRO A 53 -24.00 -28.59 -3.45
N SER A 54 -23.35 -28.24 -4.56
CA SER A 54 -23.02 -26.85 -4.94
C SER A 54 -23.58 -26.60 -6.33
N ASN A 55 -24.02 -25.37 -6.61
CA ASN A 55 -24.46 -24.96 -7.93
C ASN A 55 -23.29 -24.54 -8.83
N VAL A 56 -22.08 -24.38 -8.27
CA VAL A 56 -20.86 -23.96 -8.98
C VAL A 56 -19.81 -25.07 -9.04
N TYR A 57 -19.63 -25.80 -7.94
CA TYR A 57 -18.64 -26.87 -7.81
C TYR A 57 -19.31 -28.24 -7.73
N LYS A 58 -18.50 -29.31 -7.75
CA LYS A 58 -19.00 -30.68 -7.61
C LYS A 58 -19.75 -30.90 -6.30
N ASN A 59 -19.27 -30.32 -5.20
CA ASN A 59 -19.88 -30.34 -3.86
C ASN A 59 -19.18 -29.30 -2.96
N GLY A 60 -19.71 -29.11 -1.75
CA GLY A 60 -19.16 -28.17 -0.77
C GLY A 60 -17.74 -28.49 -0.29
N ALA A 61 -17.28 -29.75 -0.43
CA ALA A 61 -15.92 -30.12 -0.05
C ALA A 61 -14.86 -29.49 -0.97
N VAL A 62 -15.16 -29.34 -2.26
CA VAL A 62 -14.23 -28.72 -3.22
C VAL A 62 -13.95 -27.27 -2.82
N ALA A 63 -14.99 -26.48 -2.60
CA ALA A 63 -14.85 -25.08 -2.19
C ALA A 63 -14.15 -24.94 -0.83
N TYR A 64 -14.39 -25.88 0.09
CA TYR A 64 -13.68 -25.91 1.37
C TYR A 64 -12.18 -26.19 1.20
N GLU A 65 -11.80 -27.19 0.41
CA GLU A 65 -10.40 -27.52 0.13
C GLU A 65 -9.67 -26.37 -0.58
N GLU A 66 -10.35 -25.69 -1.50
CA GLU A 66 -9.76 -24.63 -2.30
C GLU A 66 -9.65 -23.29 -1.56
N PHE A 67 -10.67 -22.91 -0.79
CA PHE A 67 -10.75 -21.56 -0.21
C PHE A 67 -10.62 -21.52 1.32
N VAL A 68 -10.90 -22.62 2.03
CA VAL A 68 -10.94 -22.65 3.49
C VAL A 68 -9.71 -23.31 4.10
N VAL A 69 -9.28 -24.45 3.56
CA VAL A 69 -8.06 -25.14 4.04
C VAL A 69 -6.83 -24.24 3.89
N PRO A 70 -6.61 -23.53 2.77
CA PRO A 70 -5.45 -22.65 2.61
C PRO A 70 -5.54 -21.40 3.47
N ALA A 71 -6.72 -21.03 3.98
CA ALA A 71 -6.88 -19.93 4.94
C ALA A 71 -6.46 -20.33 6.37
N ARG A 72 -6.19 -21.61 6.64
CA ARG A 72 -5.73 -22.06 7.95
C ARG A 72 -4.37 -21.43 8.27
N VAL A 73 -4.33 -20.67 9.36
CA VAL A 73 -3.10 -20.08 9.90
C VAL A 73 -2.57 -20.99 11.01
N ASP A 74 -1.47 -21.69 10.73
CA ASP A 74 -0.67 -22.35 11.74
C ASP A 74 0.50 -21.45 12.18
N LEU A 75 1.06 -21.74 13.35
CA LEU A 75 2.19 -20.97 13.89
C LEU A 75 3.47 -21.09 13.03
N GLU A 76 3.57 -22.09 12.16
CA GLU A 76 4.68 -22.20 11.21
C GLU A 76 4.58 -21.14 10.13
N ARG A 77 3.40 -20.98 9.53
CA ARG A 77 3.12 -19.93 8.56
C ARG A 77 3.27 -18.54 9.18
N VAL A 78 2.91 -18.38 10.45
CA VAL A 78 3.14 -17.15 11.22
C VAL A 78 4.65 -16.89 11.40
N GLY A 79 5.45 -17.92 11.66
CA GLY A 79 6.91 -17.79 11.73
C GLY A 79 7.55 -17.45 10.38
N MET A 80 7.09 -18.08 9.30
CA MET A 80 7.50 -17.75 7.93
C MET A 80 7.17 -16.32 7.56
N HIS A 81 6.00 -15.87 7.99
CA HIS A 81 5.53 -14.53 7.79
C HIS A 81 6.42 -13.51 8.46
N TYR A 82 6.73 -13.74 9.73
CA TYR A 82 7.70 -12.95 10.48
C TYR A 82 9.05 -12.90 9.77
N ALA A 83 9.59 -14.05 9.34
CA ALA A 83 10.87 -14.12 8.64
C ALA A 83 10.90 -13.26 7.37
N ALA A 84 9.88 -13.34 6.51
CA ALA A 84 9.84 -12.50 5.32
C ALA A 84 9.65 -11.01 5.65
N ALA A 85 8.81 -10.67 6.62
CA ALA A 85 8.60 -9.29 7.04
C ALA A 85 9.87 -8.66 7.64
N SER A 86 10.66 -9.44 8.37
CA SER A 86 11.89 -8.98 9.01
C SER A 86 12.93 -8.47 8.00
N LEU A 87 12.91 -8.95 6.76
CA LEU A 87 13.78 -8.45 5.68
C LEU A 87 13.54 -6.99 5.32
N PHE A 88 12.34 -6.47 5.57
CA PHE A 88 11.92 -5.12 5.19
C PHE A 88 11.66 -4.21 6.39
N ASP A 89 11.50 -4.78 7.59
CA ASP A 89 11.26 -3.99 8.80
C ASP A 89 12.53 -3.28 9.33
N ARG A 90 12.32 -2.15 10.00
CA ARG A 90 13.39 -1.39 10.68
C ARG A 90 13.74 -2.02 12.03
N TYR A 91 12.76 -2.59 12.73
CA TYR A 91 12.93 -3.14 14.08
C TYR A 91 12.42 -4.58 14.17
N PRO A 92 13.11 -5.54 13.54
CA PRO A 92 12.65 -6.91 13.42
C PRO A 92 12.72 -7.71 14.74
N GLU A 93 13.45 -7.27 15.76
CA GLU A 93 13.71 -8.01 17.00
C GLU A 93 12.43 -8.27 17.81
N ARG A 94 11.46 -7.35 17.71
CA ARG A 94 10.12 -7.51 18.26
C ARG A 94 9.09 -6.97 17.29
N LEU A 95 8.36 -7.88 16.64
CA LEU A 95 7.30 -7.53 15.69
C LEU A 95 5.94 -7.97 16.20
N GLU A 96 5.00 -7.05 16.20
CA GLU A 96 3.59 -7.35 16.44
C GLU A 96 2.83 -7.33 15.11
N PHE A 97 2.14 -8.42 14.80
CA PHE A 97 1.38 -8.55 13.57
C PHE A 97 0.13 -9.38 13.84
N TYR A 98 -1.02 -8.85 13.43
CA TYR A 98 -2.34 -9.40 13.75
C TYR A 98 -2.49 -9.74 15.25
N ASN A 99 -2.77 -11.01 15.55
CA ASN A 99 -2.93 -11.55 16.89
C ASN A 99 -1.68 -12.28 17.39
N TYR A 100 -0.49 -11.92 16.88
CA TYR A 100 0.77 -12.54 17.22
C TYR A 100 1.83 -11.50 17.63
N ILE A 101 2.74 -11.95 18.48
CA ILE A 101 3.96 -11.22 18.86
C ILE A 101 5.11 -12.16 18.54
N ALA A 102 6.05 -11.71 17.71
CA ALA A 102 7.33 -12.38 17.50
C ALA A 102 8.41 -11.64 18.30
N THR A 103 9.18 -12.40 19.07
CA THR A 103 10.35 -11.90 19.80
C THR A 103 11.55 -12.76 19.43
N SER A 104 12.59 -12.12 18.90
CA SER A 104 13.81 -12.78 18.49
C SER A 104 14.84 -12.80 19.62
N GLU A 105 15.36 -13.99 19.88
CA GLU A 105 16.54 -14.22 20.73
C GLU A 105 17.80 -13.82 19.97
N VAL A 106 17.86 -14.19 18.69
CA VAL A 106 18.95 -13.86 17.77
C VAL A 106 18.33 -13.41 16.46
N TYR A 107 18.82 -12.30 15.92
CA TYR A 107 18.46 -11.81 14.60
C TYR A 107 19.66 -11.11 13.97
N GLU A 108 20.08 -11.57 12.80
CA GLU A 108 21.07 -10.86 12.00
C GLU A 108 20.60 -10.77 10.54
N ARG A 109 20.86 -9.61 9.92
CA ARG A 109 20.50 -9.32 8.53
C ARG A 109 21.66 -8.68 7.80
N LEU A 110 22.04 -9.25 6.66
CA LEU A 110 22.97 -8.68 5.69
C LEU A 110 22.23 -8.06 4.51
N ILE A 111 22.80 -6.98 3.98
CA ILE A 111 22.31 -6.28 2.78
C ILE A 111 23.48 -6.17 1.80
N ALA A 112 23.29 -6.66 0.57
CA ALA A 112 24.23 -6.56 -0.53
C ALA A 112 23.49 -6.07 -1.78
N GLY A 113 23.54 -4.76 -2.03
CA GLY A 113 22.76 -4.14 -3.11
C GLY A 113 21.26 -4.30 -2.90
N TYR A 114 20.57 -4.96 -3.83
CA TYR A 114 19.15 -5.31 -3.69
C TYR A 114 18.93 -6.61 -2.92
N GLN A 115 19.96 -7.45 -2.76
CA GLN A 115 19.85 -8.72 -2.07
C GLN A 115 19.86 -8.49 -0.56
N ARG A 116 19.05 -9.27 0.15
CA ARG A 116 19.00 -9.26 1.62
C ARG A 116 18.98 -10.70 2.12
N PHE A 117 19.74 -10.98 3.16
CA PHE A 117 19.73 -12.28 3.81
C PHE A 117 19.56 -12.07 5.30
N ALA A 118 18.64 -12.80 5.92
CA ALA A 118 18.42 -12.74 7.36
C ALA A 118 18.26 -14.14 7.94
N VAL A 119 18.78 -14.32 9.15
CA VAL A 119 18.58 -15.53 9.95
C VAL A 119 18.20 -15.13 11.36
N GLY A 120 17.48 -16.00 12.05
CA GLY A 120 17.16 -15.74 13.44
C GLY A 120 16.55 -16.92 14.18
N ARG A 121 16.56 -16.80 15.50
CA ARG A 121 15.86 -17.68 16.44
C ARG A 121 14.76 -16.86 17.11
N THR A 122 13.52 -17.26 16.90
CA THR A 122 12.36 -16.44 17.26
C THR A 122 11.30 -17.27 17.97
N THR A 123 10.66 -16.62 18.93
CA THR A 123 9.47 -17.12 19.59
C THR A 123 8.27 -16.34 19.10
N VAL A 124 7.28 -17.04 18.55
CA VAL A 124 5.98 -16.46 18.22
C VAL A 124 4.97 -16.87 19.27
N LYS A 125 4.29 -15.86 19.84
CA LYS A 125 3.21 -16.00 20.82
C LYS A 125 1.89 -15.54 20.24
N SER A 126 0.83 -16.33 20.39
CA SER A 126 -0.53 -15.87 20.10
C SER A 126 -1.07 -15.00 21.23
N LYS A 127 -1.60 -13.82 20.91
CA LYS A 127 -2.30 -12.92 21.85
C LYS A 127 -3.66 -13.48 22.31
N ILE A 128 -4.21 -14.48 21.60
CA ILE A 128 -5.53 -15.05 21.89
C ILE A 128 -5.41 -16.32 22.73
N SER A 129 -4.66 -17.32 22.25
CA SER A 129 -4.53 -18.61 22.92
C SER A 129 -3.37 -18.67 23.90
N SER A 130 -2.54 -17.63 23.97
CA SER A 130 -1.26 -17.62 24.69
C SER A 130 -0.29 -18.74 24.29
N SER A 131 -0.57 -19.45 23.19
CA SER A 131 0.28 -20.53 22.69
C SER A 131 1.57 -19.94 22.12
N GLU A 132 2.69 -20.53 22.49
CA GLU A 132 4.02 -20.13 22.05
C GLU A 132 4.65 -21.23 21.19
N LYS A 133 5.42 -20.82 20.18
CA LYS A 133 6.30 -21.71 19.44
C LYS A 133 7.63 -21.04 19.13
N HIS A 134 8.68 -21.81 19.33
CA HIS A 134 10.04 -21.45 18.96
C HIS A 134 10.36 -21.99 17.57
N PHE A 135 11.11 -21.22 16.80
CA PHE A 135 11.66 -21.66 15.53
C PHE A 135 12.94 -20.91 15.20
N SER A 136 13.79 -21.55 14.40
CA SER A 136 14.87 -20.91 13.68
C SER A 136 14.41 -20.68 12.24
N PHE A 137 14.90 -19.62 11.60
CA PHE A 137 14.62 -19.35 10.19
C PHE A 137 15.85 -18.82 9.46
N ALA A 138 15.83 -19.00 8.15
CA ALA A 138 16.71 -18.33 7.20
C ALA A 138 15.86 -17.83 6.04
N VAL A 139 16.11 -16.60 5.59
CA VAL A 139 15.34 -15.98 4.53
C VAL A 139 16.24 -15.12 3.64
N LEU A 140 16.11 -15.32 2.34
CA LEU A 140 16.90 -14.72 1.29
C LEU A 140 16.00 -14.01 0.30
N TYR A 141 16.28 -12.74 0.08
CA TYR A 141 15.67 -11.92 -0.96
C TYR A 141 16.66 -11.70 -2.09
N LEU A 142 16.27 -12.13 -3.29
CA LEU A 142 17.08 -12.03 -4.51
C LEU A 142 16.64 -10.90 -5.43
N GLY A 143 15.72 -10.03 -4.99
CA GLY A 143 15.16 -8.95 -5.81
C GLY A 143 13.80 -9.29 -6.41
N GLN A 144 13.09 -8.24 -6.85
CA GLN A 144 11.74 -8.30 -7.41
C GLN A 144 10.80 -9.11 -6.49
N GLN A 145 10.14 -10.16 -7.00
CA GLN A 145 9.26 -11.05 -6.24
C GLN A 145 9.96 -12.25 -5.58
N THR A 146 11.28 -12.38 -5.74
CA THR A 146 12.00 -13.61 -5.35
C THR A 146 12.44 -13.56 -3.90
N ILE A 147 11.62 -14.18 -3.04
CA ILE A 147 11.94 -14.46 -1.63
C ILE A 147 12.01 -15.98 -1.47
N LEU A 148 13.05 -16.46 -0.82
CA LEU A 148 13.24 -17.86 -0.42
C LEU A 148 13.36 -17.90 1.09
N GLY A 149 12.49 -18.63 1.76
CA GLY A 149 12.52 -18.78 3.20
C GLY A 149 12.47 -20.23 3.64
N ASN A 150 13.17 -20.54 4.73
CA ASN A 150 13.20 -21.83 5.38
C ASN A 150 13.01 -21.65 6.89
N ILE A 151 12.35 -22.62 7.54
CA ILE A 151 12.06 -22.60 8.97
C ILE A 151 12.25 -23.98 9.58
N SER A 152 12.75 -24.03 10.81
CA SER A 152 12.88 -25.26 11.59
C SER A 152 12.36 -25.03 13.00
N LYS A 153 11.51 -25.95 13.48
CA LYS A 153 10.93 -25.90 14.83
C LYS A 153 11.78 -26.61 15.89
N SER A 154 12.76 -27.38 15.44
CA SER A 154 13.53 -28.31 16.29
C SER A 154 15.04 -28.08 16.23
N MET A 155 15.50 -27.05 15.51
CA MET A 155 16.92 -26.71 15.42
C MET A 155 17.43 -26.22 16.77
N ASP A 156 18.38 -26.95 17.34
CA ASP A 156 19.07 -26.55 18.57
C ASP A 156 19.98 -25.33 18.34
N ARG A 157 20.53 -24.77 19.43
CA ARG A 157 21.33 -23.54 19.37
C ARG A 157 22.68 -23.75 18.68
N VAL A 158 23.35 -24.87 18.93
CA VAL A 158 24.69 -25.16 18.38
C VAL A 158 24.61 -25.29 16.86
N THR A 159 23.64 -26.07 16.38
CA THR A 159 23.36 -26.24 14.95
C THR A 159 23.00 -24.92 14.29
N PHE A 160 22.25 -24.05 14.97
CA PHE A 160 21.93 -22.71 14.46
C PHE A 160 23.16 -21.82 14.33
N ASP A 161 24.01 -21.78 15.36
CA ASP A 161 25.22 -20.94 15.35
C ASP A 161 26.19 -21.39 14.25
N GLU A 162 26.30 -22.70 13.99
CA GLU A 162 27.08 -23.23 12.86
C GLU A 162 26.48 -22.84 11.49
N MET A 163 25.17 -23.00 11.32
CA MET A 163 24.45 -22.60 10.11
C MET A 163 24.60 -21.10 9.86
N HIS A 164 24.48 -20.29 10.91
CA HIS A 164 24.67 -18.85 10.87
C HIS A 164 26.02 -18.49 10.26
N GLU A 165 27.11 -18.96 10.86
CA GLU A 165 28.47 -18.66 10.41
C GLU A 165 28.71 -19.09 8.96
N ARG A 166 28.33 -20.33 8.59
CA ARG A 166 28.53 -20.84 7.23
C ARG A 166 27.72 -20.05 6.19
N THR A 167 26.44 -19.79 6.46
CA THR A 167 25.57 -19.06 5.51
C THR A 167 25.98 -17.59 5.39
N PHE A 168 26.40 -16.95 6.47
CA PHE A 168 26.87 -15.56 6.45
C PHE A 168 28.21 -15.44 5.70
N ALA A 169 29.13 -16.38 5.90
CA ALA A 169 30.38 -16.43 5.15
C ALA A 169 30.12 -16.58 3.64
N ALA A 170 29.24 -17.51 3.24
CA ALA A 170 28.86 -17.71 1.84
C ALA A 170 28.19 -16.48 1.22
N PHE A 171 27.29 -15.81 1.95
CA PHE A 171 26.64 -14.58 1.48
C PHE A 171 27.64 -13.44 1.30
N ARG A 172 28.56 -13.24 2.25
CA ARG A 172 29.63 -12.23 2.14
C ARG A 172 30.60 -12.53 0.99
N ALA A 173 30.82 -13.81 0.67
CA ALA A 173 31.57 -14.25 -0.50
C ALA A 173 30.79 -14.15 -1.82
N THR A 174 29.56 -13.63 -1.81
CA THR A 174 28.68 -13.51 -2.99
C THR A 174 28.31 -14.87 -3.62
N ASN A 175 28.38 -15.97 -2.85
CA ASN A 175 28.04 -17.32 -3.32
C ASN A 175 26.59 -17.69 -2.99
N ILE A 176 25.64 -17.15 -3.75
CA ILE A 176 24.20 -17.35 -3.51
C ILE A 176 23.79 -18.82 -3.62
N SER A 177 24.38 -19.57 -4.55
CA SER A 177 24.10 -21.00 -4.71
C SER A 177 24.47 -21.79 -3.45
N GLU A 178 25.59 -21.45 -2.82
CA GLU A 178 26.02 -22.05 -1.55
C GLU A 178 25.10 -21.63 -0.40
N VAL A 179 24.67 -20.36 -0.31
CA VAL A 179 23.66 -19.94 0.69
C VAL A 179 22.38 -20.77 0.57
N ILE A 180 21.88 -21.00 -0.65
CA ILE A 180 20.69 -21.82 -0.89
C ILE A 180 20.95 -23.29 -0.52
N GLY A 181 22.12 -23.83 -0.88
CA GLY A 181 22.51 -25.20 -0.53
C GLY A 181 22.59 -25.43 0.98
N LEU A 182 23.28 -24.54 1.69
CA LEU A 182 23.42 -24.57 3.14
C LEU A 182 22.06 -24.43 3.84
N THR A 183 21.22 -23.50 3.40
CA THR A 183 19.87 -23.36 3.99
C THR A 183 19.02 -24.62 3.77
N GLN A 184 19.12 -25.28 2.62
CA GLN A 184 18.46 -26.57 2.39
C GLN A 184 19.06 -27.72 3.24
N GLU A 185 20.39 -27.73 3.45
CA GLU A 185 21.08 -28.71 4.30
C GLU A 185 20.56 -28.66 5.75
N TYR A 186 20.46 -27.46 6.33
CA TYR A 186 20.09 -27.29 7.74
C TYR A 186 18.58 -27.26 8.02
N PHE A 187 17.77 -26.77 7.08
CA PHE A 187 16.32 -26.62 7.28
C PHE A 187 15.48 -27.63 6.48
N GLY A 188 16.10 -28.35 5.55
CA GLY A 188 15.42 -29.27 4.63
C GLY A 188 14.93 -28.61 3.34
N PRO A 189 14.32 -29.40 2.44
CA PRO A 189 14.01 -28.98 1.07
C PRO A 189 12.80 -28.04 0.97
N ARG A 190 11.99 -27.92 2.04
CA ARG A 190 10.76 -27.14 1.99
C ARG A 190 11.08 -25.65 2.04
N GLN A 191 10.88 -24.99 0.90
CA GLN A 191 11.04 -23.55 0.75
C GLN A 191 9.70 -22.84 0.71
N TYR A 192 9.71 -21.61 1.17
CA TYR A 192 8.59 -20.68 1.12
C TYR A 192 8.96 -19.48 0.28
N SER A 193 7.93 -18.89 -0.34
CA SER A 193 8.06 -17.72 -1.22
C SER A 193 7.10 -16.62 -0.82
N VAL A 194 7.21 -15.44 -1.46
CA VAL A 194 6.31 -14.30 -1.23
C VAL A 194 4.82 -14.68 -1.36
N TRP A 195 4.50 -15.71 -2.13
CA TRP A 195 3.14 -16.21 -2.34
C TRP A 195 2.55 -16.91 -1.11
N HIS A 196 3.38 -17.29 -0.14
CA HIS A 196 2.96 -17.96 1.10
C HIS A 196 2.65 -16.98 2.25
N LEU A 197 3.00 -15.69 2.08
CA LEU A 197 2.75 -14.64 3.06
C LEU A 197 1.26 -14.31 3.18
N PHE A 198 0.87 -13.73 4.32
CA PHE A 198 -0.48 -13.21 4.49
C PHE A 198 -0.71 -12.03 3.54
N ARG A 199 -1.99 -11.80 3.24
CA ARG A 199 -2.41 -10.89 2.17
C ARG A 199 -1.88 -9.47 2.38
N ASP A 200 -1.94 -8.94 3.60
CA ASP A 200 -1.62 -7.54 3.86
C ASP A 200 -0.11 -7.29 3.78
N GLU A 201 0.73 -8.19 4.27
CA GLU A 201 2.19 -8.03 4.18
C GLU A 201 2.72 -8.43 2.81
N LYS A 202 2.08 -9.39 2.13
CA LYS A 202 2.33 -9.62 0.71
C LYS A 202 2.09 -8.32 -0.05
N ARG A 203 0.98 -7.64 0.21
CA ARG A 203 0.68 -6.33 -0.39
C ARG A 203 1.73 -5.29 -0.01
N LYS A 204 2.07 -5.15 1.27
CA LYS A 204 3.11 -4.22 1.74
C LYS A 204 4.45 -4.41 1.03
N ILE A 205 4.93 -5.66 0.94
CA ILE A 205 6.21 -5.99 0.29
C ILE A 205 6.14 -5.69 -1.21
N LEU A 206 5.06 -6.11 -1.89
CA LEU A 206 4.86 -5.84 -3.31
C LEU A 206 4.75 -4.34 -3.59
N ASP A 207 4.02 -3.59 -2.77
CA ASP A 207 3.89 -2.14 -2.88
C ASP A 207 5.26 -1.46 -2.72
N GLU A 208 6.11 -1.90 -1.77
CA GLU A 208 7.48 -1.38 -1.62
C GLU A 208 8.35 -1.65 -2.87
N ILE A 209 8.29 -2.88 -3.42
CA ILE A 209 9.03 -3.26 -4.63
C ILE A 209 8.56 -2.45 -5.84
N VAL A 210 7.24 -2.33 -6.02
CA VAL A 210 6.62 -1.60 -7.12
C VAL A 210 6.94 -0.11 -7.03
N ASN A 211 6.80 0.50 -5.84
CA ASN A 211 7.10 1.92 -5.64
C ASN A 211 8.56 2.25 -5.98
N LYS A 212 9.51 1.38 -5.61
CA LYS A 212 10.91 1.55 -5.99
C LYS A 212 11.10 1.48 -7.51
N SER A 213 10.44 0.53 -8.18
CA SER A 213 10.50 0.40 -9.64
C SER A 213 9.87 1.60 -10.35
N ILE A 214 8.74 2.11 -9.85
CA ILE A 214 8.05 3.29 -10.40
C ILE A 214 8.95 4.52 -10.26
N GLN A 215 9.63 4.69 -9.13
CA GLN A 215 10.56 5.82 -8.94
C GLN A 215 11.72 5.78 -9.95
N GLN A 216 12.25 4.60 -10.25
CA GLN A 216 13.29 4.45 -11.28
C GLN A 216 12.77 4.81 -12.68
N ALA A 217 11.56 4.36 -13.01
CA ALA A 217 10.92 4.74 -14.27
C ALA A 217 10.70 6.25 -14.36
N GLU A 218 10.24 6.89 -13.28
CA GLU A 218 10.07 8.35 -13.23
C GLU A 218 11.39 9.08 -13.50
N ASN A 219 12.49 8.67 -12.88
CA ASN A 219 13.79 9.29 -13.11
C ASN A 219 14.21 9.18 -14.59
N ALA A 220 14.04 8.01 -15.21
CA ALA A 220 14.35 7.82 -16.62
C ALA A 220 13.48 8.70 -17.54
N TYR A 221 12.17 8.82 -17.27
CA TYR A 221 11.31 9.74 -18.02
C TYR A 221 11.71 11.21 -17.82
N ARG A 222 12.15 11.57 -16.61
CA ARG A 222 12.60 12.93 -16.28
C ARG A 222 13.89 13.28 -17.02
N GLU A 223 14.83 12.33 -17.13
CA GLU A 223 16.04 12.48 -17.95
C GLU A 223 15.67 12.68 -19.43
N ILE A 224 14.80 11.83 -19.99
CA ILE A 224 14.33 11.98 -21.38
C ILE A 224 13.72 13.37 -21.61
N TYR A 225 12.85 13.82 -20.70
CA TYR A 225 12.23 15.14 -20.81
C TYR A 225 13.26 16.28 -20.71
N GLY A 226 14.13 16.24 -19.70
CA GLY A 226 15.12 17.28 -19.44
C GLY A 226 16.16 17.42 -20.55
N ASP A 227 16.79 16.31 -20.92
CA ASP A 227 17.89 16.29 -21.90
C ASP A 227 17.44 16.72 -23.30
N ASN A 228 16.17 16.44 -23.64
CA ASN A 228 15.63 16.74 -24.96
C ASN A 228 14.78 18.02 -25.00
N TYR A 229 14.65 18.77 -23.90
CA TYR A 229 13.77 19.95 -23.81
C TYR A 229 14.07 21.00 -24.89
N GLN A 230 15.35 21.35 -25.07
CA GLN A 230 15.78 22.35 -26.05
C GLN A 230 15.60 21.84 -27.49
N LEU A 231 15.89 20.55 -27.73
CA LEU A 231 15.68 19.92 -29.03
C LEU A 231 14.19 19.90 -29.40
N MET A 232 13.33 19.48 -28.48
CA MET A 232 11.86 19.51 -28.66
C MET A 232 11.36 20.92 -28.94
N SER A 233 11.89 21.92 -28.23
CA SER A 233 11.55 23.33 -28.45
C SER A 233 11.93 23.77 -29.86
N GLY A 234 13.12 23.42 -30.35
CA GLY A 234 13.57 23.70 -31.71
C GLY A 234 12.74 23.00 -32.79
N ILE A 235 12.37 21.73 -32.58
CA ILE A 235 11.48 20.97 -33.47
C ILE A 235 10.12 21.67 -33.58
N LYS A 236 9.51 22.06 -32.45
CA LYS A 236 8.23 22.77 -32.42
C LYS A 236 8.31 24.13 -33.13
N GLN A 237 9.36 24.90 -32.87
CA GLN A 237 9.58 26.20 -33.52
C GLN A 237 9.74 26.09 -35.04
N SER A 238 10.31 24.99 -35.50
CA SER A 238 10.48 24.69 -36.93
C SER A 238 9.21 24.13 -37.59
N GLY A 239 8.09 24.04 -36.86
CA GLY A 239 6.81 23.51 -37.35
C GLY A 239 6.85 22.01 -37.65
N MET A 240 7.83 21.28 -37.13
CA MET A 240 7.97 19.84 -37.30
C MET A 240 7.20 19.09 -36.19
N PRO A 241 6.64 17.91 -36.48
CA PRO A 241 5.97 17.09 -35.47
C PRO A 241 7.00 16.54 -34.48
N ILE A 242 6.74 16.71 -33.18
CA ILE A 242 7.58 16.17 -32.11
C ILE A 242 7.43 14.64 -32.07
N PRO A 243 8.54 13.87 -31.99
CA PRO A 243 8.48 12.42 -31.82
C PRO A 243 7.61 12.01 -30.63
N LYS A 244 6.72 11.02 -30.84
CA LYS A 244 5.77 10.54 -29.82
C LYS A 244 6.45 10.09 -28.53
N ALA A 245 7.63 9.47 -28.61
CA ALA A 245 8.38 9.03 -27.45
C ALA A 245 8.71 10.18 -26.49
N TYR A 246 9.09 11.35 -27.02
CA TYR A 246 9.36 12.54 -26.21
C TYR A 246 8.07 13.12 -25.63
N LEU A 247 7.00 13.22 -26.43
CA LEU A 247 5.71 13.68 -25.94
C LEU A 247 5.15 12.79 -24.82
N SER A 248 5.29 11.46 -24.92
CA SER A 248 4.86 10.54 -23.86
C SER A 248 5.67 10.72 -22.57
N ALA A 249 6.98 10.94 -22.67
CA ALA A 249 7.81 11.24 -21.50
C ALA A 249 7.42 12.58 -20.85
N THR A 250 7.25 13.64 -21.66
CA THR A 250 6.78 14.95 -21.21
C THR A 250 5.42 14.85 -20.54
N GLN A 251 4.46 14.17 -21.18
CA GLN A 251 3.12 13.97 -20.63
C GLN A 251 3.17 13.28 -19.27
N PHE A 252 3.96 12.21 -19.14
CA PHE A 252 4.11 11.49 -17.89
C PHE A 252 4.66 12.40 -16.78
N ILE A 253 5.74 13.14 -17.06
CA ILE A 253 6.39 14.01 -16.07
C ILE A 253 5.51 15.19 -15.66
N LEU A 254 4.88 15.88 -16.62
CA LEU A 254 4.02 17.02 -16.30
C LEU A 254 2.80 16.60 -15.48
N ASN A 255 2.20 15.43 -15.75
CA ASN A 255 1.14 14.90 -14.91
C ASN A 255 1.65 14.56 -13.52
N LYS A 256 2.79 13.87 -13.41
CA LYS A 256 3.38 13.50 -12.12
C LYS A 256 3.70 14.71 -11.25
N ASP A 257 4.28 15.76 -11.84
CA ASP A 257 4.61 17.01 -11.15
C ASP A 257 3.34 17.76 -10.71
N LEU A 258 2.29 17.77 -11.56
CA LEU A 258 1.00 18.35 -11.22
C LEU A 258 0.30 17.61 -10.06
N HIS A 259 0.33 16.28 -10.04
CA HIS A 259 -0.20 15.50 -8.90
C HIS A 259 0.57 15.80 -7.61
N ARG A 260 1.90 15.76 -7.68
CA ARG A 260 2.78 15.98 -6.53
C ARG A 260 2.57 17.34 -5.88
N LEU A 261 2.27 18.36 -6.69
CA LEU A 261 2.01 19.72 -6.21
C LEU A 261 0.83 19.81 -5.22
N PHE A 262 -0.20 18.95 -5.38
CA PHE A 262 -1.37 18.93 -4.50
C PHE A 262 -1.31 17.85 -3.40
N GLU A 263 -0.50 16.80 -3.59
CA GLU A 263 -0.34 15.72 -2.61
C GLU A 263 0.49 16.14 -1.38
N VAL A 264 1.55 16.93 -1.58
CA VAL A 264 2.49 17.30 -0.50
C VAL A 264 1.99 18.54 0.24
N GLU A 265 1.75 18.41 1.56
CA GLU A 265 1.01 19.42 2.35
C GLU A 265 1.69 20.80 2.40
N ASP A 266 3.02 20.85 2.42
CA ASP A 266 3.78 22.09 2.66
C ASP A 266 4.60 22.58 1.45
N SER A 267 4.40 22.01 0.26
CA SER A 267 5.20 22.36 -0.93
C SER A 267 4.38 22.96 -2.07
N PHE A 268 3.14 23.39 -1.80
CA PHE A 268 2.34 24.03 -2.83
C PHE A 268 2.99 25.35 -3.26
N SER A 269 3.02 25.59 -4.56
CA SER A 269 3.53 26.81 -5.16
C SER A 269 2.64 27.20 -6.33
N LEU A 270 2.02 28.37 -6.25
CA LEU A 270 1.24 28.92 -7.36
C LEU A 270 2.10 29.16 -8.61
N GLU A 271 3.34 29.63 -8.43
CA GLU A 271 4.28 29.85 -9.55
C GLU A 271 4.55 28.54 -10.30
N GLU A 272 4.75 27.44 -9.57
CA GLU A 272 4.93 26.11 -10.16
C GLU A 272 3.67 25.62 -10.88
N LEU A 273 2.48 25.85 -10.32
CA LEU A 273 1.21 25.52 -10.98
C LEU A 273 1.07 26.25 -12.32
N GLN A 274 1.38 27.54 -12.35
CA GLN A 274 1.33 28.37 -13.56
C GLN A 274 2.36 27.91 -14.59
N ARG A 275 3.59 27.60 -14.16
CA ARG A 275 4.61 27.00 -15.02
C ARG A 275 4.11 25.69 -15.65
N LEU A 276 3.54 24.79 -14.85
CA LEU A 276 2.98 23.54 -15.37
C LEU A 276 1.84 23.81 -16.36
N GLN A 277 0.95 24.76 -16.08
CA GLN A 277 -0.10 25.16 -17.01
C GLN A 277 0.48 25.59 -18.37
N GLU A 278 1.52 26.42 -18.38
CA GLU A 278 2.21 26.85 -19.59
C GLU A 278 2.87 25.69 -20.33
N GLU A 279 3.52 24.79 -19.62
CA GLU A 279 4.15 23.60 -20.21
C GLU A 279 3.12 22.64 -20.83
N PHE A 280 1.98 22.41 -20.16
CA PHE A 280 0.86 21.64 -20.73
C PHE A 280 0.33 22.28 -22.02
N LYS A 281 0.16 23.61 -22.04
CA LYS A 281 -0.25 24.37 -23.24
C LYS A 281 0.83 24.31 -24.33
N LYS A 282 2.11 24.45 -23.96
CA LYS A 282 3.27 24.44 -24.86
C LYS A 282 3.45 23.11 -25.56
N TRP A 283 3.23 21.99 -24.88
CA TRP A 283 3.45 20.67 -25.48
C TRP A 283 2.18 20.01 -26.02
N GLU A 284 1.01 20.61 -25.78
CA GLU A 284 -0.29 20.10 -26.21
C GLU A 284 -0.53 18.66 -25.74
N VAL A 285 -0.09 18.35 -24.51
CA VAL A 285 -0.21 17.02 -23.91
C VAL A 285 -1.45 16.91 -23.02
N GLU A 286 -2.05 15.72 -23.00
CA GLU A 286 -3.25 15.45 -22.21
C GLU A 286 -2.94 15.20 -20.73
N LYS A 287 -3.91 15.50 -19.87
CA LYS A 287 -3.82 15.21 -18.44
C LYS A 287 -4.25 13.76 -18.20
N SER A 288 -3.30 12.89 -17.84
CA SER A 288 -3.55 11.48 -17.55
C SER A 288 -3.86 11.32 -16.06
N ASP A 289 -5.00 10.70 -15.75
CA ASP A 289 -5.56 10.51 -14.39
C ASP A 289 -6.27 11.72 -13.77
N ALA A 290 -7.33 12.16 -14.45
CA ALA A 290 -8.22 13.19 -13.94
C ALA A 290 -8.87 12.83 -12.59
N SER A 291 -8.89 11.57 -12.15
CA SER A 291 -9.63 11.16 -10.94
C SER A 291 -8.84 11.43 -9.66
N THR A 292 -7.57 11.01 -9.61
CA THR A 292 -6.71 11.20 -8.44
C THR A 292 -6.28 12.67 -8.32
N LEU A 293 -6.07 13.39 -9.43
CA LEU A 293 -5.74 14.81 -9.41
C LEU A 293 -6.91 15.63 -8.85
N LYS A 294 -8.13 15.31 -9.29
CA LYS A 294 -9.34 15.95 -8.75
C LYS A 294 -9.44 15.73 -7.26
N LEU A 295 -9.18 14.52 -6.77
CA LEU A 295 -9.22 14.23 -5.33
C LEU A 295 -8.17 15.06 -4.57
N ALA A 296 -6.90 15.00 -4.98
CA ALA A 296 -5.81 15.74 -4.34
C ALA A 296 -6.07 17.25 -4.31
N ALA A 297 -6.50 17.83 -5.45
CA ALA A 297 -6.88 19.24 -5.52
C ALA A 297 -8.07 19.56 -4.62
N SER A 298 -9.11 18.69 -4.57
CA SER A 298 -10.28 18.90 -3.70
C SER A 298 -9.89 18.92 -2.22
N GLU A 299 -9.01 18.02 -1.80
CA GLU A 299 -8.51 17.95 -0.43
C GLU A 299 -7.65 19.15 -0.06
N TRP A 300 -6.75 19.57 -0.96
CA TRP A 300 -5.96 20.78 -0.77
C TRP A 300 -6.85 22.03 -0.63
N ILE A 301 -7.82 22.22 -1.52
CA ILE A 301 -8.77 23.35 -1.44
C ILE A 301 -9.53 23.33 -0.12
N TYR A 302 -10.04 22.16 0.28
CA TYR A 302 -10.78 22.02 1.53
C TYR A 302 -9.92 22.37 2.75
N ARG A 303 -8.62 22.02 2.75
CA ARG A 303 -7.68 22.42 3.80
C ARG A 303 -7.50 23.94 3.84
N GLN A 304 -7.30 24.60 2.69
CA GLN A 304 -7.18 26.06 2.64
C GLN A 304 -8.44 26.75 3.19
N LEU A 305 -9.64 26.26 2.86
CA LEU A 305 -10.87 26.83 3.43
C LEU A 305 -11.02 26.59 4.95
N LYS A 306 -10.44 25.52 5.50
CA LYS A 306 -10.41 25.33 6.96
C LYS A 306 -9.57 26.42 7.63
N LEU A 307 -8.40 26.74 7.08
CA LEU A 307 -7.57 27.84 7.57
C LEU A 307 -8.29 29.19 7.44
N LEU A 308 -9.07 29.37 6.35
CA LEU A 308 -9.93 30.55 6.18
C LEU A 308 -10.96 30.69 7.31
N GLN A 309 -11.62 29.59 7.67
CA GLN A 309 -12.68 29.58 8.68
C GLN A 309 -12.18 30.01 10.07
N VAL A 310 -10.94 29.66 10.41
CA VAL A 310 -10.32 30.02 11.70
C VAL A 310 -9.52 31.33 11.64
N PHE A 311 -9.65 32.10 10.55
CA PHE A 311 -8.94 33.37 10.32
C PHE A 311 -7.40 33.26 10.35
N GLU A 312 -6.86 32.10 9.96
CA GLU A 312 -5.40 31.85 9.89
C GLU A 312 -4.80 32.13 8.50
N LEU A 313 -5.62 32.39 7.49
CA LEU A 313 -5.15 32.88 6.20
C LEU A 313 -4.95 34.40 6.23
N ASN A 314 -3.93 34.88 5.50
CA ASN A 314 -3.78 36.30 5.17
C ASN A 314 -4.37 36.63 3.77
N LEU A 315 -4.38 37.91 3.39
CA LEU A 315 -4.99 38.36 2.12
C LEU A 315 -4.27 37.75 0.91
N ASP A 316 -2.94 37.68 0.96
CA ASP A 316 -2.11 37.17 -0.13
C ASP A 316 -2.40 35.68 -0.36
N GLN A 317 -2.51 34.89 0.72
CA GLN A 317 -2.84 33.47 0.64
C GLN A 317 -4.28 33.23 0.17
N LEU A 318 -5.24 34.11 0.52
CA LEU A 318 -6.60 34.04 -0.03
C LEU A 318 -6.61 34.34 -1.53
N GLN A 319 -5.83 35.33 -1.99
CA GLN A 319 -5.68 35.64 -3.41
C GLN A 319 -4.94 34.50 -4.15
N GLU A 320 -3.98 33.85 -3.52
CA GLU A 320 -3.29 32.67 -4.04
C GLU A 320 -4.28 31.50 -4.24
N LEU A 321 -5.16 31.25 -3.28
CA LEU A 321 -6.22 30.24 -3.40
C LEU A 321 -7.18 30.56 -4.56
N VAL A 322 -7.62 31.82 -4.67
CA VAL A 322 -8.48 32.28 -5.77
C VAL A 322 -7.80 32.07 -7.13
N THR A 323 -6.53 32.47 -7.25
CA THR A 323 -5.76 32.31 -8.49
C THR A 323 -5.55 30.84 -8.83
N THR A 324 -5.29 30.01 -7.82
CA THR A 324 -5.16 28.55 -7.97
C THR A 324 -6.43 27.94 -8.58
N LEU A 325 -7.61 28.31 -8.07
CA LEU A 325 -8.89 27.85 -8.62
C LEU A 325 -9.13 28.31 -10.06
N GLN A 326 -8.70 29.52 -10.40
CA GLN A 326 -8.77 30.03 -11.78
C GLN A 326 -7.87 29.21 -12.71
N VAL A 327 -6.61 28.97 -12.32
CA VAL A 327 -5.66 28.17 -13.09
C VAL A 327 -6.19 26.75 -13.29
N LEU A 328 -6.72 26.11 -12.24
CA LEU A 328 -7.34 24.78 -12.33
C LEU A 328 -8.53 24.77 -13.31
N LYS A 329 -9.38 25.80 -13.27
CA LYS A 329 -10.52 25.94 -14.19
C LYS A 329 -10.06 26.07 -15.64
N GLU A 330 -9.04 26.89 -15.92
CA GLU A 330 -8.44 27.02 -17.26
C GLU A 330 -7.78 25.72 -17.73
N MET A 331 -7.20 24.97 -16.81
CA MET A 331 -6.62 23.65 -17.06
C MET A 331 -7.67 22.56 -17.32
N ALA A 332 -8.96 22.89 -17.22
CA ALA A 332 -10.10 21.97 -17.26
C ALA A 332 -10.04 20.87 -16.16
N VAL A 333 -9.37 21.17 -15.05
CA VAL A 333 -9.39 20.34 -13.85
C VAL A 333 -10.57 20.81 -13.00
N VAL A 334 -11.54 19.93 -12.78
CA VAL A 334 -12.76 20.23 -12.02
C VAL A 334 -12.77 19.42 -10.72
N PRO A 335 -12.26 19.98 -9.60
CA PRO A 335 -12.32 19.35 -8.29
C PRO A 335 -13.77 19.16 -7.81
N ASN A 336 -13.97 18.24 -6.87
CA ASN A 336 -15.24 18.11 -6.15
C ASN A 336 -15.27 19.10 -4.99
N PHE A 337 -16.03 20.19 -5.16
CA PHE A 337 -16.10 21.26 -4.18
C PHE A 337 -17.07 21.00 -3.03
N TRP A 338 -17.82 19.89 -2.96
CA TRP A 338 -18.94 19.73 -2.01
C TRP A 338 -18.57 20.06 -0.55
N LYS A 339 -17.43 19.57 -0.05
CA LYS A 339 -16.95 19.88 1.31
C LYS A 339 -16.62 21.37 1.48
N SER A 340 -15.94 21.93 0.49
CA SER A 340 -15.51 23.34 0.45
C SER A 340 -16.70 24.30 0.33
N GLN A 341 -17.71 23.96 -0.48
CA GLN A 341 -18.95 24.72 -0.65
C GLN A 341 -19.73 24.81 0.65
N ASN A 342 -19.90 23.69 1.37
CA ASN A 342 -20.58 23.69 2.67
C ASN A 342 -19.85 24.56 3.71
N LEU A 343 -18.52 24.50 3.72
CA LEU A 343 -17.69 25.30 4.63
C LEU A 343 -17.79 26.79 4.31
N TYR A 344 -17.66 27.15 3.02
CA TYR A 344 -17.81 28.51 2.54
C TYR A 344 -19.21 29.08 2.82
N PHE A 345 -20.27 28.31 2.56
CA PHE A 345 -21.64 28.71 2.85
C PHE A 345 -21.88 29.02 4.33
N SER A 346 -21.30 28.21 5.23
CA SER A 346 -21.35 28.48 6.68
C SER A 346 -20.68 29.82 7.04
N MET A 347 -19.53 30.14 6.42
CA MET A 347 -18.85 31.42 6.65
C MET A 347 -19.71 32.59 6.17
N VAL A 348 -20.30 32.50 4.97
CA VAL A 348 -21.24 33.50 4.44
C VAL A 348 -22.42 33.73 5.39
N LYS A 349 -22.98 32.67 5.96
CA LYS A 349 -24.10 32.78 6.90
C LYS A 349 -23.69 33.52 8.18
N GLY A 350 -22.50 33.25 8.70
CA GLY A 350 -21.95 33.96 9.87
C GLY A 350 -21.76 35.45 9.58
N TYR A 351 -21.23 35.79 8.40
CA TYR A 351 -21.11 37.19 7.96
C TYR A 351 -22.47 37.88 7.84
N LYS A 352 -23.46 37.25 7.16
CA LYS A 352 -24.83 37.80 7.03
C LYS A 352 -25.54 37.97 8.38
N SER A 353 -25.16 37.19 9.38
CA SER A 353 -25.70 37.27 10.75
C SER A 353 -24.91 38.22 11.66
N ASN A 354 -23.94 38.95 11.13
CA ASN A 354 -23.01 39.83 11.86
C ASN A 354 -22.18 39.13 12.95
N GLU A 355 -21.88 37.83 12.80
CA GLU A 355 -21.02 37.08 13.73
C GLU A 355 -19.53 37.46 13.56
N TRP A 356 -19.15 37.94 12.38
CA TRP A 356 -17.80 38.42 12.06
C TRP A 356 -17.86 39.46 10.92
N VAL A 357 -16.78 40.23 10.74
CA VAL A 357 -16.67 41.26 9.69
C VAL A 357 -15.34 41.15 8.95
N PHE A 358 -15.29 41.60 7.70
CA PHE A 358 -14.05 41.65 6.93
C PHE A 358 -13.08 42.71 7.48
N ALA A 359 -11.78 42.41 7.41
CA ALA A 359 -10.75 43.34 7.83
C ALA A 359 -10.65 44.59 6.93
N ASN A 360 -10.88 44.43 5.63
CA ASN A 360 -10.92 45.52 4.65
C ASN A 360 -11.74 45.12 3.40
N LYS A 361 -11.92 46.06 2.46
CA LYS A 361 -12.67 45.82 1.21
C LYS A 361 -11.99 44.83 0.26
N ASP A 362 -10.67 44.73 0.30
CA ASP A 362 -9.92 43.81 -0.58
C ASP A 362 -10.14 42.35 -0.15
N TRP A 363 -10.19 42.11 1.15
CA TRP A 363 -10.60 40.85 1.76
C TRP A 363 -12.01 40.44 1.37
N GLU A 364 -12.96 41.36 1.49
CA GLU A 364 -14.36 41.14 1.10
C GLU A 364 -14.46 40.73 -0.37
N LYS A 365 -13.76 41.46 -1.25
CA LYS A 365 -13.74 41.17 -2.69
C LYS A 365 -13.14 39.80 -2.99
N ALA A 366 -11.98 39.47 -2.41
CA ALA A 366 -11.32 38.19 -2.62
C ALA A 366 -12.15 37.01 -2.09
N PHE A 367 -12.81 37.20 -0.95
CA PHE A 367 -13.70 36.20 -0.37
C PHE A 367 -14.90 35.90 -1.27
N PHE A 368 -15.58 36.92 -1.80
CA PHE A 368 -16.71 36.70 -2.71
C PHE A 368 -16.28 36.11 -4.06
N GLN A 369 -15.11 36.50 -4.58
CA GLN A 369 -14.53 35.89 -5.78
C GLN A 369 -14.25 34.39 -5.59
N LEU A 370 -13.80 33.98 -4.40
CA LEU A 370 -13.68 32.56 -4.03
C LEU A 370 -15.04 31.85 -4.10
N GLY A 371 -16.10 32.47 -3.59
CA GLY A 371 -17.48 31.94 -3.66
C GLY A 371 -17.96 31.68 -5.08
N ASP A 372 -17.72 32.62 -5.99
CA ASP A 372 -18.07 32.49 -7.41
C ASP A 372 -17.34 31.30 -8.06
N LEU A 373 -16.05 31.14 -7.77
CA LEU A 373 -15.24 30.03 -8.30
C LEU A 373 -15.66 28.68 -7.73
N LEU A 374 -16.13 28.64 -6.49
CA LEU A 374 -16.73 27.46 -5.87
C LEU A 374 -18.17 27.20 -6.34
N SER A 375 -18.75 28.07 -7.17
CA SER A 375 -20.14 28.00 -7.62
C SER A 375 -21.16 27.99 -6.46
N VAL A 376 -20.86 28.71 -5.38
CA VAL A 376 -21.81 28.93 -4.28
C VAL A 376 -22.57 30.22 -4.56
N GLY A 377 -23.84 30.09 -4.98
CA GLY A 377 -24.73 31.24 -5.14
C GLY A 377 -24.98 31.92 -3.80
N LEU A 378 -24.76 33.24 -3.75
CA LEU A 378 -24.94 34.09 -2.57
C LEU A 378 -26.37 34.61 -2.39
#